data_AF-A0A7S3SDP7-F1
#
_entry.id   AF-A0A7S3SDP7-F1
#
_cell.length_a   1.000
_cell.length_b   1.000
_cell.length_c   1.000
_cell.angle_alpha   90.00
_cell.angle_beta   90.00
_cell.angle_gamma   90.00
#
_symmetry.space_group_name_H-M   'P 1'
#
loop_
_entity.id
_entity.type
_entity.pdbx_description
1 polymer ?
#
loop_
_entity_poly.entity_id
_entity_poly.type
_entity_poly.pdbx_seq_one_letter_code
_entity_poly.pdbx_strand_id
1 'polypeptide(L)'
;ESEAAAAEAAAAEPFDSNCITPGTAFMARVTEVLSYFIRHKLQTDELWRRLRVVLSSAEAPGEGEHKIAEHIRSARELPRRHCVYGLDADLIMLGLATHAPALCILREKVVFRRASADDQRKQSLAATGEFVLLHVGLLRRYIDLEFRSSVLPFGYSLERVLDDLVALSFLVGNDFLPHPPGLQIENDGLSRLFAAYRKLLPALGGYLVEGRAPVGLRLGRLLAEVATSELQYLVDHPEAAGAPPDGAKEDEEGEPEAAAAAAEQDDREAREEAKAHAEEEEARLEALADAPAPESDGRGGAGGGEAERLLVRPEPPAAPWGLPGGFSFAKVLMGERLAKAAAASAPAPA
;
A
#
# COMPACT_ATOMS: atom_id res chain seq x y z
N GLU A 1 34.77 18.25 40.12
CA GLU A 1 33.69 18.74 39.22
C GLU A 1 33.93 18.46 37.73
N SER A 2 35.15 18.12 37.28
CA SER A 2 35.41 17.81 35.85
C SER A 2 35.27 16.33 35.46
N GLU A 3 35.28 15.39 36.40
CA GLU A 3 35.09 13.95 36.10
C GLU A 3 33.61 13.53 36.10
N ALA A 4 32.75 14.19 36.90
CA ALA A 4 31.33 13.88 36.97
C ALA A 4 30.56 14.31 35.70
N ALA A 5 30.99 15.40 35.06
CA ALA A 5 30.40 15.88 33.81
C ALA A 5 30.88 15.09 32.56
N ALA A 6 32.00 14.37 32.66
CA ALA A 6 32.52 13.55 31.57
C ALA A 6 31.84 12.16 31.49
N ALA A 7 31.21 11.70 32.57
CA ALA A 7 30.51 10.42 32.61
C ALA A 7 29.08 10.46 32.03
N GLU A 8 28.46 11.65 31.94
CA GLU A 8 27.08 11.83 31.46
C GLU A 8 26.97 11.96 29.93
N ALA A 9 28.12 12.00 29.23
CA ALA A 9 28.21 11.92 27.78
C ALA A 9 28.55 10.49 27.29
N ALA A 10 28.24 9.46 28.09
CA ALA A 10 28.15 8.11 27.57
C ALA A 10 27.12 8.12 26.43
N ALA A 11 27.59 8.00 25.20
CA ALA A 11 26.77 7.98 24.01
C ALA A 11 25.57 7.05 24.24
N ALA A 12 24.37 7.62 24.35
CA ALA A 12 23.15 6.85 24.48
C ALA A 12 23.17 5.78 23.38
N GLU A 13 22.98 4.52 23.77
CA GLU A 13 22.99 3.43 22.80
C GLU A 13 22.04 3.78 21.65
N PRO A 14 22.48 3.60 20.40
CA PRO A 14 21.66 3.91 19.24
C PRO A 14 20.35 3.12 19.35
N PHE A 15 19.24 3.81 19.07
CA PHE A 15 17.91 3.22 19.19
C PHE A 15 17.78 1.98 18.28
N ASP A 16 17.48 0.83 18.88
CA ASP A 16 17.21 -0.41 18.16
C ASP A 16 15.82 -0.37 17.50
N SER A 17 15.78 -0.16 16.18
CA SER A 17 14.53 -0.09 15.43
C SER A 17 13.75 -1.42 15.40
N ASN A 18 14.40 -2.55 15.63
CA ASN A 18 13.73 -3.86 15.65
C ASN A 18 12.70 -3.96 16.78
N CYS A 19 12.85 -3.12 17.82
CA CYS A 19 11.87 -3.06 18.90
C CYS A 19 10.51 -2.49 18.46
N ILE A 20 10.42 -1.86 17.28
CA ILE A 20 9.17 -1.41 16.63
C ILE A 20 8.51 -2.61 15.93
N THR A 21 8.21 -3.65 16.70
CA THR A 21 7.53 -4.86 16.25
C THR A 21 6.45 -5.23 17.26
N PRO A 22 5.24 -5.65 16.85
CA PRO A 22 4.24 -6.16 17.78
C PRO A 22 4.79 -7.25 18.71
N GLY A 23 4.33 -7.25 19.96
CA GLY A 23 4.78 -8.21 20.99
C GLY A 23 6.00 -7.76 21.81
N THR A 24 6.68 -6.68 21.43
CA THR A 24 7.80 -6.15 22.24
C THR A 24 7.31 -5.35 23.45
N ALA A 25 8.11 -5.34 24.52
CA ALA A 25 7.85 -4.49 25.69
C ALA A 25 7.83 -2.99 25.34
N PHE A 26 8.58 -2.59 24.29
CA PHE A 26 8.55 -1.23 23.76
C PHE A 26 7.16 -0.87 23.22
N MET A 27 6.58 -1.70 22.34
CA MET A 27 5.26 -1.44 21.75
C MET A 27 4.12 -1.47 22.78
N ALA A 28 4.24 -2.29 23.83
CA ALA A 28 3.31 -2.27 24.96
C ALA A 28 3.32 -0.88 25.66
N ARG A 29 4.51 -0.36 25.98
CA ARG A 29 4.65 0.98 26.58
C ARG A 29 4.14 2.10 25.64
N VAL A 30 4.43 2.01 24.35
CA VAL A 30 3.91 2.97 23.35
C VAL A 30 2.38 3.00 23.38
N THR A 31 1.73 1.83 23.44
CA THR A 31 0.27 1.73 23.49
C THR A 31 -0.31 2.39 24.75
N GLU A 32 0.31 2.17 25.91
CA GLU A 32 -0.09 2.81 27.17
C GLU A 32 0.05 4.34 27.11
N VAL A 33 1.20 4.82 26.62
CA VAL A 33 1.49 6.26 26.51
C VAL A 33 0.53 6.94 25.53
N LEU A 34 0.27 6.34 24.36
CA LEU A 34 -0.70 6.87 23.40
C LEU A 34 -2.12 6.91 23.99
N SER A 35 -2.52 5.84 24.69
CA SER A 35 -3.82 5.78 25.36
C SER A 35 -3.96 6.87 26.42
N TYR A 36 -2.90 7.12 27.20
CA TYR A 36 -2.86 8.21 28.17
C TYR A 36 -2.93 9.58 27.47
N PHE A 37 -2.12 9.78 26.42
CA PHE A 37 -2.05 11.01 25.66
C PHE A 37 -3.41 11.39 25.05
N ILE A 38 -4.09 10.44 24.42
CA ILE A 38 -5.43 10.65 23.84
C ILE A 38 -6.42 11.07 24.93
N ARG A 39 -6.45 10.34 26.06
CA ARG A 39 -7.33 10.67 27.20
C ARG A 39 -7.05 12.07 27.75
N HIS A 40 -5.78 12.41 27.92
CA HIS A 40 -5.37 13.72 28.38
C HIS A 40 -5.82 14.82 27.40
N LYS A 41 -5.58 14.63 26.09
CA LYS A 41 -5.97 15.59 25.05
C LYS A 41 -7.48 15.80 24.98
N LEU A 42 -8.28 14.74 25.06
CA LEU A 42 -9.74 14.85 25.08
C LEU A 42 -10.26 15.67 26.28
N GLN A 43 -9.55 15.66 27.41
CA GLN A 43 -9.93 16.40 28.62
C GLN A 43 -9.44 17.86 28.59
N THR A 44 -8.20 18.09 28.16
CA THR A 44 -7.53 19.39 28.30
C THR A 44 -7.62 20.28 27.07
N ASP A 45 -7.74 19.69 25.88
CA ASP A 45 -7.70 20.41 24.61
C ASP A 45 -9.11 20.57 24.03
N GLU A 46 -9.59 21.82 23.94
CA GLU A 46 -10.94 22.11 23.45
C GLU A 46 -11.17 21.65 22.00
N LEU A 47 -10.12 21.64 21.17
CA LEU A 47 -10.22 21.20 19.77
C LEU A 47 -10.47 19.70 19.65
N TRP A 48 -10.07 18.92 20.67
CA TRP A 48 -10.23 17.47 20.69
C TRP A 48 -11.61 17.02 21.19
N ARG A 49 -12.32 17.87 21.94
CA ARG A 49 -13.62 17.53 22.55
C ARG A 49 -14.70 17.12 21.55
N ARG A 50 -14.58 17.56 20.29
CA ARG A 50 -15.53 17.23 19.21
C ARG A 50 -15.05 16.09 18.30
N LEU A 51 -13.89 15.51 18.58
CA LEU A 51 -13.33 14.43 17.78
C LEU A 51 -13.74 13.07 18.35
N ARG A 52 -14.06 12.13 17.46
CA ARG A 52 -14.03 10.71 17.78
C ARG A 52 -12.63 10.19 17.47
N VAL A 53 -11.90 9.75 18.50
CA VAL A 53 -10.55 9.21 18.36
C VAL A 53 -10.61 7.70 18.54
N VAL A 54 -10.07 6.96 17.58
CA VAL A 54 -9.96 5.50 17.61
C VAL A 54 -8.47 5.15 17.61
N LEU A 55 -8.06 4.26 18.52
CA LEU A 55 -6.70 3.73 18.60
C LEU A 55 -6.73 2.24 18.29
N SER A 56 -6.13 1.83 17.19
CA SER A 56 -5.83 0.44 16.88
C SER A 56 -4.36 0.18 17.19
N SER A 57 -4.08 -0.45 18.33
CA SER A 57 -2.72 -0.70 18.81
C SER A 57 -2.03 -1.85 18.06
N ALA A 58 -0.79 -2.14 18.43
CA ALA A 58 -0.04 -3.32 17.97
C ALA A 58 -0.64 -4.66 18.45
N GLU A 59 -1.61 -4.63 19.37
CA GLU A 59 -2.34 -5.83 19.81
C GLU A 59 -3.43 -6.24 18.80
N ALA A 60 -3.93 -5.29 18.01
CA ALA A 60 -4.91 -5.56 16.96
C ALA A 60 -4.19 -6.07 15.71
N PRO A 61 -4.48 -7.32 15.25
CA PRO A 61 -3.77 -7.94 14.14
C PRO A 61 -3.98 -7.18 12.83
N GLY A 62 -3.00 -7.30 11.92
CA GLY A 62 -3.00 -6.64 10.62
C GLY A 62 -2.16 -5.36 10.60
N GLU A 63 -1.65 -5.06 9.41
CA GLU A 63 -0.81 -3.89 9.15
C GLU A 63 -1.60 -2.59 9.29
N GLY A 64 -0.93 -1.53 9.74
CA GLY A 64 -1.57 -0.25 10.07
C GLY A 64 -2.34 0.34 8.88
N GLU A 65 -1.73 0.34 7.70
CA GLU A 65 -2.35 0.87 6.48
C GLU A 65 -3.57 0.06 6.02
N HIS A 66 -3.49 -1.28 6.07
CA HIS A 66 -4.60 -2.17 5.75
C HIS A 66 -5.78 -1.99 6.72
N LYS A 67 -5.51 -1.82 8.03
CA LYS A 67 -6.56 -1.51 9.02
C LYS A 67 -7.24 -0.17 8.74
N ILE A 68 -6.47 0.86 8.34
CA ILE A 68 -7.02 2.16 7.94
C ILE A 68 -7.91 2.00 6.70
N ALA A 69 -7.43 1.28 5.68
CA ALA A 69 -8.19 1.06 4.45
C ALA A 69 -9.50 0.31 4.72
N GLU A 70 -9.47 -0.73 5.56
CA GLU A 70 -10.67 -1.45 5.98
C GLU A 70 -11.66 -0.54 6.72
N HIS A 71 -11.17 0.30 7.64
CA HIS A 71 -12.00 1.27 8.35
C HIS A 71 -12.65 2.29 7.40
N ILE A 72 -11.94 2.74 6.36
CA ILE A 72 -12.50 3.63 5.33
C ILE A 72 -13.60 2.90 4.54
N ARG A 73 -13.36 1.65 4.14
CA ARG A 73 -14.34 0.84 3.39
C ARG A 73 -15.60 0.51 4.20
N SER A 74 -15.48 0.32 5.52
CA SER A 74 -16.62 0.02 6.40
C SER A 74 -17.43 1.26 6.75
N ALA A 75 -16.82 2.44 6.76
CA ALA A 75 -17.47 3.73 6.97
C ALA A 75 -18.24 4.21 5.71
N ARG A 76 -19.19 3.39 5.22
CA ARG A 76 -19.98 3.65 3.99
C ARG A 76 -20.96 4.83 4.08
N GLU A 77 -21.09 5.49 5.23
CA GLU A 77 -22.08 6.55 5.43
C GLU A 77 -21.56 7.99 5.26
N LEU A 78 -22.28 8.71 4.40
CA LEU A 78 -22.14 10.12 3.98
C LEU A 78 -20.86 10.42 3.17
N PRO A 79 -20.86 11.47 2.31
CA PRO A 79 -19.63 11.90 1.63
C PRO A 79 -18.61 12.38 2.66
N ARG A 80 -17.75 11.47 3.11
CA ARG A 80 -16.63 11.76 4.01
C ARG A 80 -15.40 12.15 3.21
N ARG A 81 -14.67 13.14 3.73
CA ARG A 81 -13.36 13.51 3.24
C ARG A 81 -12.33 12.81 4.12
N HIS A 82 -11.46 12.01 3.50
CA HIS A 82 -10.46 11.22 4.19
C HIS A 82 -9.08 11.84 3.96
N CYS A 83 -8.28 11.92 5.02
CA CYS A 83 -6.87 12.30 4.94
C CYS A 83 -6.08 11.21 5.66
N VAL A 84 -5.19 10.53 4.94
CA VAL A 84 -4.31 9.49 5.48
C VAL A 84 -2.90 10.04 5.54
N TYR A 85 -2.20 9.86 6.66
CA TYR A 85 -0.81 10.25 6.79
C TYR A 85 0.11 9.04 6.65
N GLY A 86 1.15 9.15 5.83
CA GLY A 86 2.18 8.13 5.71
C GLY A 86 3.06 8.32 4.47
N LEU A 87 4.26 7.73 4.48
CA LEU A 87 5.27 7.90 3.42
C LEU A 87 5.26 6.76 2.37
N ASP A 88 4.63 5.63 2.68
CA ASP A 88 4.74 4.36 1.94
C ASP A 88 4.01 4.39 0.60
N ALA A 89 4.68 4.05 -0.50
CA ALA A 89 4.10 4.14 -1.85
C ALA A 89 2.75 3.41 -1.98
N ASP A 90 2.56 2.33 -1.22
CA ASP A 90 1.37 1.49 -1.19
C ASP A 90 0.10 2.23 -0.79
N LEU A 91 0.21 3.29 0.02
CA LEU A 91 -0.93 4.13 0.40
C LEU A 91 -1.65 4.74 -0.82
N ILE A 92 -0.95 4.94 -1.94
CA ILE A 92 -1.56 5.44 -3.18
C ILE A 92 -2.46 4.35 -3.77
N MET A 93 -1.94 3.14 -3.95
CA MET A 93 -2.68 2.01 -4.51
C MET A 93 -3.81 1.58 -3.57
N LEU A 94 -3.52 1.48 -2.28
CA LEU A 94 -4.50 1.18 -1.24
C LEU A 94 -5.59 2.25 -1.17
N GLY A 95 -5.21 3.53 -1.31
CA GLY A 95 -6.13 4.67 -1.42
C GLY A 95 -7.09 4.54 -2.59
N LEU A 96 -6.61 4.13 -3.77
CA LEU A 96 -7.46 3.84 -4.93
C LEU A 96 -8.40 2.67 -4.66
N ALA A 97 -7.89 1.58 -4.07
CA ALA A 97 -8.64 0.37 -3.70
C ALA A 97 -9.68 0.58 -2.58
N THR A 98 -9.69 1.73 -1.90
CA THR A 98 -10.80 2.08 -0.99
C THR A 98 -12.07 2.51 -1.73
N HIS A 99 -11.95 2.88 -3.00
CA HIS A 99 -12.99 3.55 -3.78
C HIS A 99 -13.54 4.85 -3.15
N ALA A 100 -12.83 5.44 -2.19
CA ALA A 100 -13.22 6.70 -1.58
C ALA A 100 -12.94 7.87 -2.54
N PRO A 101 -13.96 8.58 -3.04
CA PRO A 101 -13.77 9.62 -4.06
C PRO A 101 -13.06 10.86 -3.53
N ALA A 102 -13.13 11.10 -2.21
CA ALA A 102 -12.57 12.27 -1.54
C ALA A 102 -11.50 11.87 -0.52
N LEU A 103 -10.48 11.14 -0.98
CA LEU A 103 -9.31 10.76 -0.20
C LEU A 103 -8.08 11.58 -0.60
N CYS A 104 -7.31 12.02 0.39
CA CYS A 104 -5.98 12.59 0.21
C CYS A 104 -4.95 11.91 1.12
N ILE A 105 -3.69 11.94 0.68
CA ILE A 105 -2.54 11.40 1.42
C ILE A 105 -1.64 12.58 1.77
N LEU A 106 -1.40 12.76 3.06
CA LEU A 106 -0.48 13.76 3.60
C LEU A 106 0.88 13.11 3.82
N ARG A 107 1.93 13.71 3.25
CA ARG A 107 3.30 13.20 3.32
C ARG A 107 4.27 14.30 3.66
N GLU A 108 5.35 13.97 4.33
CA GLU A 108 6.47 14.90 4.45
C GLU A 108 7.20 15.00 3.12
N LYS A 109 7.57 16.22 2.74
CA LYS A 109 8.41 16.44 1.57
C LYS A 109 9.83 16.00 1.88
N VAL A 110 10.23 14.94 1.21
CA VAL A 110 11.59 14.44 1.21
C VAL A 110 12.36 15.11 0.07
N VAL A 111 13.55 15.64 0.36
CA VAL A 111 14.49 16.10 -0.67
C VAL A 111 15.71 15.21 -0.64
N PHE A 112 16.02 14.60 -1.78
CA PHE A 112 17.27 13.85 -1.96
C PHE A 112 18.45 14.82 -1.97
N ARG A 113 19.14 14.93 -0.84
CA ARG A 113 20.37 15.72 -0.78
C ARG A 113 21.48 14.90 -1.44
N ARG A 114 22.03 15.39 -2.56
CA ARG A 114 23.27 14.82 -3.12
C ARG A 114 24.36 14.89 -2.04
N ALA A 115 24.85 13.73 -1.62
CA ALA A 115 26.05 13.65 -0.80
C ALA A 115 27.23 14.26 -1.59
N SER A 116 28.13 14.94 -0.87
CA SER A 116 29.43 15.32 -1.42
C SER A 116 30.15 14.07 -1.96
N ALA A 117 31.02 14.23 -2.96
CA ALA A 117 31.67 13.13 -3.69
C ALA A 117 32.43 12.11 -2.81
N ASP A 118 32.74 12.46 -1.55
CA ASP A 118 33.49 11.61 -0.61
C ASP A 118 32.63 10.72 0.31
N ASP A 119 31.29 10.84 0.34
CA ASP A 119 30.45 10.08 1.29
C ASP A 119 29.25 9.42 0.60
N GLN A 120 29.54 8.48 -0.32
CA GLN A 120 28.54 7.76 -1.12
C GLN A 120 27.57 6.88 -0.28
N ARG A 121 27.83 6.69 1.02
CA ARG A 121 27.04 5.82 1.91
C ARG A 121 25.90 6.53 2.65
N LYS A 122 25.69 7.84 2.48
CA LYS A 122 24.66 8.59 3.22
C LYS A 122 23.80 9.48 2.32
N GLN A 123 23.00 8.86 1.45
CA GLN A 123 21.75 9.52 1.02
C GLN A 123 20.81 9.57 2.23
N SER A 124 20.96 10.59 3.08
CA SER A 124 20.01 10.82 4.16
C SER A 124 18.80 11.57 3.61
N LEU A 125 17.63 10.94 3.71
CA LEU A 125 16.34 11.61 3.53
C LEU A 125 16.20 12.65 4.67
N ALA A 126 16.47 13.92 4.38
CA ALA A 126 16.22 14.99 5.34
C ALA A 126 14.78 15.46 5.20
N ALA A 127 13.96 15.24 6.22
CA ALA A 127 12.64 15.84 6.31
C ALA A 127 12.77 17.37 6.28
N THR A 128 12.13 18.01 5.30
CA THR A 128 12.20 19.47 5.12
C THR A 128 11.29 20.24 6.08
N GLY A 129 10.39 19.54 6.79
CA GLY A 129 9.30 20.13 7.56
C GLY A 129 8.14 20.64 6.69
N GLU A 130 8.26 20.58 5.37
CA GLU A 130 7.17 20.86 4.43
C GLU A 130 6.31 19.61 4.24
N PHE A 131 5.00 19.78 4.08
CA PHE A 131 4.09 18.68 3.78
C PHE A 131 3.53 18.80 2.36
N VAL A 132 3.39 17.66 1.69
CA VAL A 132 2.74 17.51 0.39
C VAL A 132 1.41 16.79 0.57
N LEU A 133 0.39 17.27 -0.13
CA LEU A 133 -0.93 16.64 -0.16
C LEU A 133 -1.18 16.03 -1.54
N LEU A 134 -1.26 14.70 -1.59
CA LEU A 134 -1.62 13.95 -2.79
C LEU A 134 -3.13 13.72 -2.80
N HIS A 135 -3.83 14.25 -3.80
CA HIS A 135 -5.27 14.09 -3.93
C HIS A 135 -5.61 12.84 -4.76
N VAL A 136 -5.94 11.74 -4.08
CA VAL A 136 -6.36 10.49 -4.76
C VAL A 136 -7.63 10.72 -5.58
N GLY A 137 -8.54 11.58 -5.12
CA GLY A 137 -9.70 11.99 -5.91
C GLY A 137 -9.36 12.65 -7.26
N LEU A 138 -8.24 13.40 -7.35
CA LEU A 138 -7.76 13.96 -8.62
C LEU A 138 -7.11 12.87 -9.49
N LEU A 139 -6.29 12.01 -8.89
CA LEU A 139 -5.68 10.87 -9.58
C LEU A 139 -6.75 9.99 -10.26
N ARG A 140 -7.84 9.68 -9.54
CA ARG A 140 -8.99 8.95 -10.10
C ARG A 140 -9.58 9.63 -11.34
N ARG A 141 -9.66 10.96 -11.37
CA ARG A 141 -10.14 11.71 -12.54
C ARG A 141 -9.15 11.68 -13.70
N TYR A 142 -7.85 11.71 -13.43
CA TYR A 142 -6.84 11.53 -14.47
C TYR A 142 -6.94 10.14 -15.11
N ILE A 143 -7.11 9.10 -14.29
CA ILE A 143 -7.34 7.73 -14.78
C ILE A 143 -8.66 7.64 -15.58
N ASP A 144 -9.73 8.25 -15.10
CA ASP A 144 -11.02 8.31 -15.83
C ASP A 144 -10.85 8.96 -17.20
N LEU A 145 -10.13 10.08 -17.30
CA LEU A 145 -9.84 10.74 -18.58
C LEU A 145 -9.02 9.85 -19.52
N GLU A 146 -8.04 9.13 -19.00
CA GLU A 146 -7.17 8.25 -19.78
C GLU A 146 -7.96 7.08 -20.42
N PHE A 147 -8.82 6.42 -19.64
CA PHE A 147 -9.50 5.19 -20.05
C PHE A 147 -10.90 5.38 -20.63
N ARG A 148 -11.60 6.47 -20.29
CA ARG A 148 -12.95 6.75 -20.82
C ARG A 148 -12.97 6.95 -22.34
N SER A 149 -11.85 7.33 -22.93
CA SER A 149 -11.70 7.50 -24.38
C SER A 149 -11.71 6.18 -25.17
N SER A 150 -11.53 5.03 -24.49
CA SER A 150 -11.47 3.73 -25.14
C SER A 150 -12.85 3.27 -25.60
N VAL A 151 -12.95 2.82 -26.86
CA VAL A 151 -14.17 2.20 -27.40
C VAL A 151 -14.21 0.74 -26.91
N LEU A 152 -15.12 0.44 -25.98
CA LEU A 152 -15.25 -0.89 -25.37
C LEU A 152 -16.51 -1.60 -25.88
N PRO A 153 -16.45 -2.92 -26.13
CA PRO A 153 -17.63 -3.71 -26.48
C PRO A 153 -18.53 -4.01 -25.26
N PHE A 154 -18.13 -3.58 -24.06
CA PHE A 154 -18.87 -3.72 -22.80
C PHE A 154 -18.94 -2.37 -22.05
N GLY A 155 -19.75 -2.31 -21.00
CA GLY A 155 -19.98 -1.09 -20.23
C GLY A 155 -18.73 -0.60 -19.48
N TYR A 156 -18.35 0.66 -19.70
CA TYR A 156 -17.24 1.30 -18.99
C TYR A 156 -17.59 1.57 -17.51
N SER A 157 -16.69 1.16 -16.61
CA SER A 157 -16.73 1.42 -15.18
C SER A 157 -15.34 1.82 -14.68
N LEU A 158 -15.22 3.06 -14.19
CA LEU A 158 -13.98 3.56 -13.58
C LEU A 158 -13.55 2.69 -12.40
N GLU A 159 -14.48 2.28 -11.55
CA GLU A 159 -14.14 1.50 -10.35
C GLU A 159 -13.44 0.18 -10.72
N ARG A 160 -13.87 -0.45 -11.81
CA ARG A 160 -13.26 -1.70 -12.29
C ARG A 160 -11.92 -1.49 -12.98
N VAL A 161 -11.74 -0.35 -13.66
CA VAL A 161 -10.41 0.05 -14.16
C VAL A 161 -9.45 0.26 -12.98
N LEU A 162 -9.91 0.89 -11.89
CA LEU A 162 -9.06 1.10 -10.72
C LEU A 162 -8.65 -0.22 -10.06
N ASP A 163 -9.56 -1.18 -9.95
CA ASP A 163 -9.26 -2.53 -9.45
C ASP A 163 -8.18 -3.21 -10.29
N ASP A 164 -8.32 -3.14 -11.62
CA ASP A 164 -7.35 -3.69 -12.56
C ASP A 164 -5.98 -3.01 -12.40
N LEU A 165 -5.92 -1.68 -12.33
CA LEU A 165 -4.65 -0.96 -12.17
C LEU A 165 -3.96 -1.27 -10.85
N VAL A 166 -4.72 -1.42 -9.76
CA VAL A 166 -4.18 -1.87 -8.46
C VAL A 166 -3.61 -3.28 -8.58
N ALA A 167 -4.34 -4.22 -9.20
CA ALA A 167 -3.85 -5.58 -9.41
C ALA A 167 -2.58 -5.62 -10.28
N LEU A 168 -2.52 -4.78 -11.32
CA LEU A 168 -1.33 -4.66 -12.17
C LEU A 168 -0.13 -4.06 -11.46
N SER A 169 -0.36 -3.16 -10.50
CA SER A 169 0.75 -2.59 -9.72
C SER A 169 1.50 -3.63 -8.90
N PHE A 170 0.86 -4.76 -8.54
CA PHE A 170 1.54 -5.86 -7.87
C PHE A 170 2.62 -6.53 -8.74
N LEU A 171 2.51 -6.45 -10.08
CA LEU A 171 3.47 -7.04 -11.01
C LEU A 171 4.76 -6.22 -11.14
N VAL A 172 4.78 -4.96 -10.69
CA VAL A 172 5.95 -4.08 -10.75
C VAL A 172 6.91 -4.29 -9.59
N GLY A 173 6.53 -5.14 -8.64
CA GLY A 173 7.23 -5.38 -7.38
C GLY A 173 6.41 -4.90 -6.20
N ASN A 174 6.32 -5.73 -5.18
CA ASN A 174 5.69 -5.42 -3.91
C ASN A 174 6.42 -6.22 -2.81
N ASP A 175 6.08 -5.98 -1.54
CA ASP A 175 6.74 -6.64 -0.41
C ASP A 175 6.66 -8.18 -0.41
N PHE A 176 5.76 -8.76 -1.21
CA PHE A 176 5.53 -10.20 -1.32
C PHE A 176 6.09 -10.82 -2.59
N LEU A 177 6.27 -10.06 -3.67
CA LEU A 177 6.69 -10.56 -4.98
C LEU A 177 7.86 -9.76 -5.55
N PRO A 178 8.92 -10.44 -6.04
CA PRO A 178 10.00 -9.75 -6.74
C PRO A 178 9.49 -9.12 -8.05
N HIS A 179 10.16 -8.05 -8.48
CA HIS A 179 9.83 -7.42 -9.76
C HIS A 179 10.45 -8.20 -10.93
N PRO A 180 9.75 -8.34 -12.06
CA PRO A 180 10.35 -8.78 -13.31
C PRO A 180 11.44 -7.80 -13.77
N PRO A 181 12.53 -8.27 -14.41
CA PRO A 181 13.66 -7.42 -14.82
C PRO A 181 13.24 -6.22 -15.69
N GLY A 182 12.25 -6.38 -16.59
CA GLY A 182 11.76 -5.32 -17.47
C GLY A 182 10.66 -4.42 -16.90
N LEU A 183 10.18 -4.69 -15.67
CA LEU A 183 9.02 -4.01 -15.08
C LEU A 183 9.33 -3.16 -13.85
N GLN A 184 10.58 -2.76 -13.65
CA GLN A 184 10.96 -1.85 -12.58
C GLN A 184 10.38 -0.44 -12.77
N ILE A 185 10.05 0.24 -11.66
CA ILE A 185 9.54 1.62 -11.69
C ILE A 185 10.53 2.58 -12.35
N GLU A 186 11.83 2.39 -12.10
CA GLU A 186 12.91 3.21 -12.68
C GLU A 186 12.96 3.14 -14.21
N ASN A 187 12.47 2.02 -14.77
CA ASN A 187 12.44 1.74 -16.20
C ASN A 187 11.04 1.94 -16.80
N ASP A 188 10.20 2.79 -16.22
CA ASP A 188 8.83 3.06 -16.67
C ASP A 188 7.90 1.81 -16.68
N GLY A 189 8.16 0.81 -15.84
CA GLY A 189 7.41 -0.46 -15.81
C GLY A 189 5.89 -0.29 -15.66
N LEU A 190 5.46 0.60 -14.74
CA LEU A 190 4.03 0.93 -14.57
C LEU A 190 3.41 1.52 -15.84
N SER A 191 4.12 2.45 -16.49
CA SER A 191 3.65 3.11 -17.71
C SER A 191 3.45 2.10 -18.84
N ARG A 192 4.40 1.15 -19.00
CA ARG A 192 4.30 0.07 -20.00
C ARG A 192 3.13 -0.85 -19.72
N LEU A 193 2.94 -1.26 -18.47
CA LEU A 193 1.81 -2.11 -18.06
C LEU A 193 0.47 -1.44 -18.32
N PHE A 194 0.32 -0.16 -17.96
CA PHE A 194 -0.92 0.57 -18.17
C PHE A 194 -1.21 0.80 -19.65
N ALA A 195 -0.17 1.04 -20.46
CA ALA A 195 -0.31 1.14 -21.91
C ALA A 195 -0.73 -0.19 -22.54
N ALA A 196 -0.11 -1.31 -22.14
CA ALA A 196 -0.48 -2.66 -22.60
C ALA A 196 -1.92 -3.00 -22.22
N TYR A 197 -2.31 -2.71 -20.97
CA TYR A 197 -3.69 -2.89 -20.50
C TYR A 197 -4.67 -2.05 -21.31
N ARG A 198 -4.40 -0.75 -21.52
CA ARG A 198 -5.26 0.13 -22.33
C ARG A 198 -5.43 -0.38 -23.76
N LYS A 199 -4.34 -0.88 -24.38
CA LYS A 199 -4.35 -1.46 -25.73
C LYS A 199 -5.22 -2.72 -25.79
N LEU A 200 -5.12 -3.61 -24.80
CA LEU A 200 -5.79 -4.90 -24.82
C LEU A 200 -7.23 -4.87 -24.29
N LEU A 201 -7.58 -3.92 -23.43
CA LEU A 201 -8.88 -3.86 -22.75
C LEU A 201 -10.09 -4.09 -23.67
N PRO A 202 -10.18 -3.50 -24.90
CA PRO A 202 -11.31 -3.77 -25.80
C PRO A 202 -11.43 -5.24 -26.24
N ALA A 203 -10.31 -5.98 -26.31
CA ALA A 203 -10.23 -7.36 -26.78
C ALA A 203 -10.29 -8.40 -25.66
N LEU A 204 -10.22 -7.98 -24.38
CA LEU A 204 -10.26 -8.89 -23.22
C LEU A 204 -11.67 -9.43 -22.92
N GLY A 205 -12.72 -8.81 -23.47
CA GLY A 205 -14.12 -9.18 -23.20
C GLY A 205 -14.62 -8.80 -21.80
N GLY A 206 -13.80 -8.12 -21.00
CA GLY A 206 -14.11 -7.66 -19.66
C GLY A 206 -12.88 -7.11 -18.94
N TYR A 207 -13.01 -6.85 -17.64
CA TYR A 207 -11.94 -6.38 -16.76
C TYR A 207 -11.01 -7.51 -16.31
N LEU A 208 -9.79 -7.20 -15.86
CA LEU A 208 -8.83 -8.21 -15.37
C LEU A 208 -9.27 -8.82 -14.04
N VAL A 209 -9.88 -8.02 -13.17
CA VAL A 209 -10.32 -8.46 -11.84
C VAL A 209 -11.83 -8.59 -11.83
N GLU A 210 -12.33 -9.75 -11.39
CA GLU A 210 -13.74 -10.00 -11.12
C GLU A 210 -13.95 -10.40 -9.65
N GLY A 211 -14.75 -9.61 -8.93
CA GLY A 211 -14.96 -9.82 -7.50
C GLY A 211 -13.69 -9.55 -6.69
N ARG A 212 -12.99 -10.62 -6.27
CA ARG A 212 -11.75 -10.54 -5.49
C ARG A 212 -10.57 -11.28 -6.13
N ALA A 213 -10.74 -11.77 -7.36
CA ALA A 213 -9.72 -12.58 -8.03
C ALA A 213 -9.47 -12.06 -9.45
N PRO A 214 -8.21 -12.17 -9.94
CA PRO A 214 -7.93 -11.97 -11.35
C PRO A 214 -8.54 -13.10 -12.18
N VAL A 215 -9.03 -12.76 -13.37
CA VAL A 215 -9.48 -13.72 -14.38
C VAL A 215 -8.26 -14.24 -15.13
N GLY A 216 -7.94 -15.52 -14.93
CA GLY A 216 -6.68 -16.13 -15.39
C GLY A 216 -6.44 -15.95 -16.89
N LEU A 217 -7.47 -16.22 -17.71
CA LEU A 217 -7.37 -16.08 -19.17
C LEU A 217 -7.05 -14.65 -19.62
N ARG A 218 -7.64 -13.64 -18.96
CA ARG A 218 -7.45 -12.22 -19.32
C ARG A 218 -6.09 -11.72 -18.86
N LEU A 219 -5.69 -12.10 -17.64
CA LEU A 219 -4.36 -11.80 -17.12
C LEU A 219 -3.27 -12.45 -17.98
N GLY A 220 -3.43 -13.72 -18.36
CA GLY A 220 -2.48 -14.41 -19.23
C GLY A 220 -2.27 -13.73 -20.58
N ARG A 221 -3.35 -13.23 -21.21
CA ARG A 221 -3.24 -12.44 -22.46
C ARG A 221 -2.43 -11.16 -22.28
N LEU A 222 -2.62 -10.46 -21.15
CA LEU A 222 -1.83 -9.28 -20.84
C LEU A 222 -0.36 -9.63 -20.60
N LEU A 223 -0.10 -10.65 -19.79
CA LEU A 223 1.26 -11.10 -19.50
C LEU A 223 2.01 -11.52 -20.77
N ALA A 224 1.33 -12.13 -21.74
CA ALA A 224 1.93 -12.47 -23.04
C ALA A 224 2.36 -11.22 -23.85
N GLU A 225 1.53 -10.17 -23.86
CA GLU A 225 1.87 -8.89 -24.50
C GLU A 225 3.04 -8.19 -23.79
N VAL A 226 3.03 -8.22 -22.46
CA VAL A 226 4.11 -7.66 -21.63
C VAL A 226 5.40 -8.42 -21.85
N ALA A 227 5.38 -9.75 -21.88
CA ALA A 227 6.55 -10.60 -22.14
C ALA A 227 7.16 -10.31 -23.52
N THR A 228 6.35 -10.06 -24.53
CA THR A 228 6.83 -9.64 -25.86
C THR A 228 7.59 -8.30 -25.79
N SER A 229 7.06 -7.35 -25.00
CA SER A 229 7.68 -6.04 -24.81
C SER A 229 8.94 -6.11 -23.94
N GLU A 230 8.94 -6.99 -22.94
CA GLU A 230 10.08 -7.25 -22.05
C GLU A 230 11.22 -7.93 -22.80
N LEU A 231 10.94 -8.90 -23.66
CA LEU A 231 11.96 -9.54 -24.49
C LEU A 231 12.69 -8.49 -25.35
N GLN A 232 11.95 -7.57 -25.96
CA GLN A 232 12.56 -6.47 -26.72
C GLN A 232 13.43 -5.58 -25.81
N TYR A 233 12.94 -5.25 -24.61
CA TYR A 233 13.70 -4.46 -23.65
C TYR A 233 15.03 -5.12 -23.24
N LEU A 234 15.01 -6.42 -22.96
CA LEU A 234 16.19 -7.20 -22.59
C LEU A 234 17.19 -7.37 -23.73
N VAL A 235 16.70 -7.47 -24.98
CA VAL A 235 17.57 -7.45 -26.18
C VAL A 235 18.28 -6.10 -26.29
N ASP A 236 17.57 -5.01 -26.03
CA ASP A 236 18.12 -3.66 -26.11
C ASP A 236 19.04 -3.33 -24.90
N HIS A 237 18.88 -4.03 -23.78
CA HIS A 237 19.60 -3.82 -22.51
C HIS A 237 20.09 -5.16 -21.93
N PRO A 238 21.09 -5.81 -22.55
CA PRO A 238 21.59 -7.11 -22.09
C PRO A 238 22.13 -7.09 -20.66
N GLU A 239 22.56 -5.91 -20.16
CA GLU A 239 22.95 -5.68 -18.77
C GLU A 239 21.81 -5.81 -17.75
N ALA A 240 20.55 -5.65 -18.19
CA ALA A 240 19.36 -5.75 -17.34
C ALA A 240 18.93 -7.20 -17.08
N ALA A 241 19.47 -8.17 -17.82
CA ALA A 241 19.17 -9.60 -17.63
C ALA A 241 19.71 -10.17 -16.30
N GLY A 242 20.49 -9.39 -15.55
CA GLY A 242 21.06 -9.76 -14.26
C GLY A 242 22.30 -10.66 -14.40
N ALA A 243 23.35 -10.35 -13.64
CA ALA A 243 24.39 -11.33 -13.34
C ALA A 243 23.81 -12.38 -12.37
N PRO A 244 24.25 -13.65 -12.43
CA PRO A 244 23.84 -14.66 -11.46
C PRO A 244 24.13 -14.17 -10.02
N PRO A 245 23.32 -14.55 -9.02
CA PRO A 245 23.42 -14.01 -7.68
C PRO A 245 24.84 -14.20 -7.09
N ASP A 246 25.42 -13.10 -6.63
CA ASP A 246 26.72 -13.07 -5.95
C ASP A 246 26.70 -14.00 -4.73
N GLY A 247 27.38 -15.14 -4.85
CA GLY A 247 27.42 -16.18 -3.80
C GLY A 247 27.60 -17.61 -4.32
N ALA A 248 27.38 -17.86 -5.62
CA ALA A 248 27.81 -19.10 -6.23
C ALA A 248 29.34 -19.04 -6.41
N LYS A 249 30.07 -19.56 -5.41
CA LYS A 249 31.43 -20.02 -5.69
C LYS A 249 31.32 -21.00 -6.86
N GLU A 250 32.11 -20.75 -7.89
CA GLU A 250 32.38 -21.69 -8.97
C GLU A 250 32.99 -22.94 -8.33
N ASP A 251 32.14 -23.86 -7.88
CA ASP A 251 32.49 -25.25 -7.75
C ASP A 251 32.50 -25.77 -9.19
N GLU A 252 33.70 -25.87 -9.77
CA GLU A 252 33.93 -26.56 -11.03
C GLU A 252 33.30 -27.97 -10.97
N GLU A 253 32.67 -28.35 -12.09
CA GLU A 253 32.07 -29.67 -12.41
C GLU A 253 30.57 -29.85 -12.09
N GLY A 254 29.72 -29.10 -12.81
CA GLY A 254 28.30 -29.43 -13.03
C GLY A 254 27.74 -28.67 -14.22
N GLU A 255 27.36 -29.38 -15.29
CA GLU A 255 27.07 -28.83 -16.63
C GLU A 255 25.99 -27.72 -16.65
N PRO A 256 26.25 -26.54 -17.26
CA PRO A 256 25.26 -25.45 -17.40
C PRO A 256 24.04 -25.84 -18.26
N GLU A 257 24.15 -26.91 -19.03
CA GLU A 257 23.08 -27.46 -19.87
C GLU A 257 21.96 -28.10 -19.03
N ALA A 258 22.27 -28.67 -17.86
CA ALA A 258 21.28 -29.27 -16.98
C ALA A 258 20.43 -28.23 -16.24
N ALA A 259 21.02 -27.09 -15.84
CA ALA A 259 20.29 -25.99 -15.21
C ALA A 259 19.38 -25.25 -16.22
N ALA A 260 19.86 -25.05 -17.45
CA ALA A 260 19.06 -24.49 -18.53
C ALA A 260 17.89 -25.42 -18.91
N ALA A 261 18.15 -26.73 -19.01
CA ALA A 261 17.11 -27.73 -19.27
C ALA A 261 16.08 -27.82 -18.14
N ALA A 262 16.50 -27.67 -16.88
CA ALA A 262 15.58 -27.63 -15.74
C ALA A 262 14.69 -26.38 -15.76
N ALA A 263 15.25 -25.21 -16.07
CA ALA A 263 14.47 -23.97 -16.21
C ALA A 263 13.50 -24.01 -17.40
N GLU A 264 13.92 -24.61 -18.53
CA GLU A 264 13.06 -24.80 -19.69
C GLU A 264 11.94 -25.83 -19.41
N GLN A 265 12.23 -26.84 -18.59
CA GLN A 265 11.24 -27.80 -18.14
C GLN A 265 10.23 -27.19 -17.15
N ASP A 266 10.68 -26.39 -16.19
CA ASP A 266 9.81 -25.66 -15.26
C ASP A 266 8.90 -24.65 -16.01
N ASP A 267 9.43 -23.90 -16.98
CA ASP A 267 8.61 -22.98 -17.81
C ASP A 267 7.60 -23.75 -18.67
N ARG A 268 7.96 -24.94 -19.16
CA ARG A 268 7.04 -25.80 -19.90
C ARG A 268 5.94 -26.37 -19.01
N GLU A 269 6.28 -26.84 -17.81
CA GLU A 269 5.31 -27.36 -16.83
C GLU A 269 4.34 -26.26 -16.40
N ALA A 270 4.84 -25.05 -16.10
CA ALA A 270 4.01 -23.89 -15.78
C ALA A 270 3.05 -23.48 -16.92
N ARG A 271 3.49 -23.57 -18.18
CA ARG A 271 2.64 -23.32 -19.35
C ARG A 271 1.58 -24.40 -19.54
N GLU A 272 1.91 -25.67 -19.31
CA GLU A 272 0.96 -26.78 -19.39
C GLU A 272 -0.10 -26.67 -18.28
N GLU A 273 0.29 -26.31 -17.05
CA GLU A 273 -0.64 -26.05 -15.94
C GLU A 273 -1.55 -24.84 -16.19
N ALA A 274 -1.00 -23.72 -16.68
CA ALA A 274 -1.78 -22.54 -17.01
C ALA A 274 -2.80 -22.81 -18.13
N LYS A 275 -2.42 -23.63 -19.12
CA LYS A 275 -3.31 -24.07 -20.20
C LYS A 275 -4.42 -24.98 -19.67
N ALA A 276 -4.09 -25.95 -18.81
CA ALA A 276 -5.08 -26.84 -18.19
C ALA A 276 -6.09 -26.05 -17.33
N HIS A 277 -5.60 -25.09 -16.53
CA HIS A 277 -6.47 -24.23 -15.73
C HIS A 277 -7.37 -23.34 -16.62
N ALA A 278 -6.85 -22.82 -17.73
CA ALA A 278 -7.64 -22.04 -18.68
C ALA A 278 -8.75 -22.87 -19.34
N GLU A 279 -8.47 -24.11 -19.75
CA GLU A 279 -9.45 -25.03 -20.32
C GLU A 279 -10.53 -25.44 -19.29
N GLU A 280 -10.14 -25.67 -18.03
CA GLU A 280 -11.09 -25.95 -16.93
C GLU A 280 -11.98 -24.74 -16.62
N GLU A 281 -11.43 -23.54 -16.62
CA GLU A 281 -12.17 -22.30 -16.36
C GLU A 281 -13.15 -21.98 -17.52
N GLU A 282 -12.72 -22.20 -18.77
CA GLU A 282 -13.58 -22.05 -19.95
C GLU A 282 -14.77 -23.02 -19.91
N ALA A 283 -14.53 -24.29 -19.57
CA ALA A 283 -15.59 -25.28 -19.37
C ALA A 283 -16.55 -24.90 -18.22
N ARG A 284 -16.02 -24.29 -17.16
CA ARG A 284 -16.82 -23.82 -16.02
C ARG A 284 -17.69 -22.60 -16.36
N LEU A 285 -17.18 -21.70 -17.20
CA LEU A 285 -17.92 -20.53 -17.70
C LEU A 285 -19.01 -20.94 -18.68
N GLU A 286 -18.74 -21.91 -19.57
CA GLU A 286 -19.77 -22.50 -20.45
C GLU A 286 -20.88 -23.18 -19.63
N ALA A 287 -20.52 -23.93 -18.58
CA ALA A 287 -21.50 -24.54 -17.68
C ALA A 287 -22.34 -23.53 -16.89
N LEU A 288 -21.79 -22.35 -16.59
CA LEU A 288 -22.53 -21.25 -15.94
C LEU A 288 -23.47 -20.52 -16.90
N ALA A 289 -23.14 -20.47 -18.20
CA ALA A 289 -23.97 -19.87 -19.23
C ALA A 289 -25.24 -20.69 -19.52
N ASP A 290 -25.19 -22.00 -19.32
CA ASP A 290 -26.33 -22.93 -19.50
C ASP A 290 -27.15 -23.15 -18.21
N ALA A 291 -26.75 -22.56 -17.08
CA ALA A 291 -27.47 -22.72 -15.82
C ALA A 291 -28.75 -21.85 -15.78
N PRO A 292 -29.93 -22.41 -15.45
CA PRO A 292 -31.14 -21.62 -15.27
C PRO A 292 -31.00 -20.67 -14.07
N ALA A 293 -31.49 -19.44 -14.24
CA ALA A 293 -31.37 -18.36 -13.24
C ALA A 293 -31.90 -18.77 -11.86
N PRO A 294 -31.15 -18.54 -10.76
CA PRO A 294 -31.64 -18.86 -9.43
C PRO A 294 -32.65 -17.82 -8.93
N GLU A 295 -33.75 -18.32 -8.35
CA GLU A 295 -34.75 -17.51 -7.66
C GLU A 295 -34.16 -16.85 -6.41
N SER A 296 -34.53 -15.58 -6.19
CA SER A 296 -34.06 -14.77 -5.08
C SER A 296 -34.75 -15.16 -3.77
N ASP A 297 -34.02 -15.78 -2.85
CA ASP A 297 -34.45 -15.93 -1.46
C ASP A 297 -33.50 -15.23 -0.50
N GLY A 298 -34.08 -14.33 0.31
CA GLY A 298 -33.39 -13.56 1.33
C GLY A 298 -33.26 -14.29 2.67
N ARG A 299 -32.18 -13.94 3.37
CA ARG A 299 -31.80 -14.12 4.81
C ARG A 299 -30.31 -14.51 4.81
N GLY A 300 -29.37 -13.83 5.47
CA GLY A 300 -29.35 -13.28 6.83
C GLY A 300 -28.26 -14.05 7.60
N GLY A 301 -27.27 -13.37 8.19
CA GLY A 301 -26.28 -14.04 9.04
C GLY A 301 -25.04 -13.21 9.36
N ALA A 302 -24.89 -12.86 10.64
CA ALA A 302 -23.82 -12.09 11.25
C ALA A 302 -22.61 -12.95 11.69
N GLY A 303 -21.46 -12.33 11.98
CA GLY A 303 -20.47 -12.89 12.91
C GLY A 303 -19.00 -12.50 12.70
N GLY A 304 -18.38 -11.92 13.74
CA GLY A 304 -16.92 -11.73 13.92
C GLY A 304 -16.52 -10.24 13.89
N GLY A 305 -15.91 -9.62 14.90
CA GLY A 305 -15.32 -10.03 16.17
C GLY A 305 -14.48 -8.84 16.65
N GLU A 306 -15.08 -7.97 17.47
CA GLU A 306 -14.50 -6.66 17.84
C GLU A 306 -13.33 -6.80 18.82
N ALA A 307 -12.15 -6.34 18.39
CA ALA A 307 -11.04 -5.93 19.26
C ALA A 307 -10.69 -4.44 19.07
N GLU A 308 -11.69 -3.60 18.78
CA GLU A 308 -11.56 -2.15 18.83
C GLU A 308 -12.01 -1.64 20.21
N ARG A 309 -11.09 -1.02 20.98
CA ARG A 309 -11.51 -0.26 22.17
C ARG A 309 -12.07 1.10 21.73
N LEU A 310 -13.37 1.14 21.50
CA LEU A 310 -14.12 2.39 21.35
C LEU A 310 -14.08 3.19 22.66
N LEU A 311 -13.41 4.33 22.68
CA LEU A 311 -13.50 5.30 23.77
C LEU A 311 -14.57 6.36 23.39
N VAL A 312 -15.86 6.06 23.61
CA VAL A 312 -16.98 6.98 23.28
C VAL A 312 -17.83 7.34 24.50
N ARG A 313 -18.23 8.62 24.60
CA ARG A 313 -19.43 9.13 25.30
C ARG A 313 -20.16 10.16 24.40
N PRO A 314 -21.47 10.45 24.63
CA PRO A 314 -22.52 10.43 23.60
C PRO A 314 -22.72 11.70 22.77
N GLU A 315 -23.60 11.58 21.77
CA GLU A 315 -23.82 12.41 20.56
C GLU A 315 -23.95 13.94 20.76
N PRO A 316 -23.44 14.74 19.80
CA PRO A 316 -23.72 16.17 19.76
C PRO A 316 -25.14 16.46 19.23
N PRO A 317 -25.78 17.57 19.65
CA PRO A 317 -27.14 17.89 19.22
C PRO A 317 -27.19 18.23 17.74
N ALA A 318 -28.28 17.84 17.09
CA ALA A 318 -28.60 18.20 15.72
C ALA A 318 -28.83 19.71 15.60
N ALA A 319 -27.95 20.42 14.88
CA ALA A 319 -28.28 21.72 14.30
C ALA A 319 -27.43 22.03 13.06
N PRO A 320 -28.01 22.74 12.07
CA PRO A 320 -27.53 22.79 10.70
C PRO A 320 -26.55 23.95 10.53
N TRP A 321 -25.37 23.70 9.95
CA TRP A 321 -24.43 24.77 9.64
C TRP A 321 -24.23 24.85 8.14
N GLY A 322 -24.95 25.76 7.50
CA GLY A 322 -24.33 26.59 6.47
C GLY A 322 -23.66 27.76 7.17
N LEU A 323 -22.35 27.95 6.96
CA LEU A 323 -21.72 29.27 6.88
C LEU A 323 -20.40 29.18 6.08
N PRO A 324 -20.05 30.22 5.31
CA PRO A 324 -18.88 30.29 4.44
C PRO A 324 -17.69 30.95 5.16
N GLY A 325 -16.47 30.50 4.87
CA GLY A 325 -15.24 31.18 5.29
C GLY A 325 -14.12 30.21 5.66
N GLY A 326 -12.94 30.46 5.10
CA GLY A 326 -11.78 29.57 5.10
C GLY A 326 -11.33 29.09 6.49
N PHE A 327 -11.05 27.79 6.57
CA PHE A 327 -10.36 27.17 7.71
C PHE A 327 -8.87 27.08 7.38
N SER A 328 -8.03 27.73 8.20
CA SER A 328 -6.57 27.69 8.10
C SER A 328 -6.01 26.44 8.78
N PHE A 329 -5.22 25.66 8.04
CA PHE A 329 -4.73 24.33 8.40
C PHE A 329 -3.45 24.33 9.26
N ALA A 330 -3.15 25.42 9.97
CA ALA A 330 -1.88 25.62 10.67
C ALA A 330 -2.06 25.60 12.19
N LYS A 331 -2.25 24.42 12.81
CA LYS A 331 -1.97 24.21 14.25
C LYS A 331 -2.03 22.76 14.79
N VAL A 332 -1.69 21.75 13.98
CA VAL A 332 -1.45 20.39 14.52
C VAL A 332 -0.02 19.96 14.18
N LEU A 333 0.94 20.75 14.66
CA LEU A 333 2.36 20.42 14.69
C LEU A 333 2.77 20.34 16.17
N MET A 334 2.68 19.16 16.76
CA MET A 334 3.42 18.83 17.99
C MET A 334 3.70 17.32 18.03
N GLY A 335 4.54 16.84 17.11
CA GLY A 335 5.21 15.54 17.21
C GLY A 335 6.55 15.61 17.97
N GLU A 336 7.20 16.77 18.03
CA GLU A 336 8.56 16.88 18.57
C GLU A 336 8.66 17.03 20.10
N ARG A 337 7.54 17.20 20.81
CA ARG A 337 7.55 17.37 22.28
C ARG A 337 7.32 16.10 23.08
N LEU A 338 6.81 15.03 22.46
CA LEU A 338 6.54 13.77 23.16
C LEU A 338 7.80 12.89 23.32
N ALA A 339 8.71 12.91 22.34
CA ALA A 339 9.99 12.20 22.45
C ALA A 339 10.89 12.80 23.57
N LYS A 340 10.85 14.13 23.77
CA LYS A 340 11.58 14.79 24.87
C LYS A 340 10.94 14.59 26.24
N ALA A 341 9.62 14.40 26.32
CA ALA A 341 8.94 14.15 27.59
C ALA A 341 9.12 12.71 28.09
N ALA A 342 9.22 11.73 27.18
CA ALA A 342 9.47 10.33 27.52
C ALA A 342 10.91 10.08 28.04
N ALA A 343 11.88 10.91 27.63
CA ALA A 343 13.25 10.84 28.12
C ALA A 343 13.47 11.52 29.49
N ALA A 344 12.52 12.34 29.97
CA ALA A 344 12.69 13.18 31.16
C ALA A 344 12.03 12.61 32.44
N SER A 345 11.46 11.40 32.41
CA SER A 345 10.78 10.79 33.57
C SER A 345 11.51 9.56 34.11
N ALA A 346 12.79 9.69 34.45
CA ALA A 346 13.47 8.77 35.37
C ALA A 346 13.41 9.36 36.80
N PRO A 347 13.01 8.60 37.83
CA PRO A 347 12.98 9.10 39.20
C PRO A 347 14.41 9.28 39.75
N ALA A 348 14.65 10.42 40.43
CA ALA A 348 15.92 10.71 41.10
C ALA A 348 16.18 9.71 42.24
N PRO A 349 17.42 9.21 42.43
CA PRO A 349 17.77 8.34 43.54
C PRO A 349 17.77 9.12 44.87
N ALA A 350 17.26 8.48 45.92
CA ALA A 350 17.27 8.95 47.31
C ALA A 350 18.62 8.73 47.99
#